data_AF-A0A1F5USN4-F1
#
_entry.id   AF-A0A1F5USN4-F1
#
_cell.length_a   1.000
_cell.length_b   1.000
_cell.length_c   1.000
_cell.angle_alpha   90.00
_cell.angle_beta   90.00
_cell.angle_gamma   90.00
#
_symmetry.space_group_name_H-M   'P 1'
#
loop_
_entity.id
_entity.type
_entity.pdbx_description
1 polymer ?
#
loop_
_entity_poly.entity_id
_entity_poly.type
_entity_poly.pdbx_seq_one_letter_code
_entity_poly.pdbx_strand_id
1 'polypeptide(L)'
;MLKKSCFTLLFIIFLSGGLSAKAAGKFTDAVTGLSFKIPEGWQQAKKQYPPFFYSDPDSKIQDFMILEKYFRDVPVEEAYEKYWEQYKKSYVDIKVLEHKEIELKDRKAILIYFSYQKEKKIKAGEIKKKEEVTPEESVKEESGKPKKMFLLFIKTGSIVNILEFFNLVMTGEDAGKLLEELAGTIKFETAPKVLHSLFSAKENDIEELIEKKEYIKALEAFEKILQESSRDPQLLMHKAVLNACLDKEEEAVKFIKEAFAEGYFDLSFVVEKEEFQGLIKKGLLTEFLKNKNELIKKGRKVLMARTKKELASYYEINIPETNVILFTDIRDNAKIKILKESMVTAAKFAKEDLGIKTSEFPIIWIMSESRDVNKALIGTLLGTSSGFEGVFVPAFGIFFSDTYTGYGTFVHEYMHALHSGDQAMVLQDHPRWLTEMLSTTYESLRWNYVSEKIEVKYKSSRLESLKEMFTEGKHVGLEKIITKEKGWNKDVDIEIFYATVRYLGIYLYSENLLGDFYKEYKKSYKNDKSGLKAFEKVTGKKISEFEKEWEKWLPTLVGKE
;
A
#
# COMPACT_ATOMS: atom_id res chain seq x y z
N MET A 1 42.08 44.02 38.10
CA MET A 1 42.51 42.91 37.21
C MET A 1 41.23 42.18 36.81
N LEU A 2 40.68 42.56 35.66
CA LEU A 2 40.58 41.74 34.43
C LEU A 2 39.69 40.50 34.61
N LYS A 3 38.71 40.17 33.75
CA LYS A 3 37.93 40.80 32.66
C LYS A 3 37.22 39.60 31.97
N LYS A 4 36.09 39.89 31.29
CA LYS A 4 35.42 39.07 30.24
C LYS A 4 34.43 38.01 30.74
N SER A 5 33.21 37.88 30.22
CA SER A 5 32.53 38.59 29.13
C SER A 5 31.03 38.26 29.14
N CYS A 6 30.22 39.29 28.92
CA CYS A 6 29.04 39.38 28.03
C CYS A 6 28.20 38.11 27.75
N PHE A 7 26.90 38.13 28.05
CA PHE A 7 25.89 38.69 27.12
C PHE A 7 24.49 38.77 27.78
N THR A 8 23.95 39.98 27.73
CA THR A 8 22.57 40.41 27.98
C THR A 8 21.69 40.09 26.76
N LEU A 9 20.40 39.75 26.94
CA LEU A 9 19.22 40.37 26.27
C LEU A 9 17.97 39.48 26.51
N LEU A 10 16.99 39.99 27.25
CA LEU A 10 15.82 40.78 26.80
C LEU A 10 14.71 39.95 26.16
N PHE A 11 13.67 39.76 26.95
CA PHE A 11 12.27 39.75 26.53
C PHE A 11 11.98 40.97 25.64
N ILE A 12 11.64 40.74 24.38
CA ILE A 12 10.91 41.70 23.55
C ILE A 12 9.67 40.98 23.02
N ILE A 13 8.53 41.47 23.49
CA ILE A 13 7.19 41.25 22.93
C ILE A 13 7.21 41.79 21.50
N PHE A 14 7.06 40.92 20.50
CA PHE A 14 6.78 41.34 19.13
C PHE A 14 5.28 41.18 18.85
N LEU A 15 4.55 42.25 19.13
CA LEU A 15 3.35 42.62 18.38
C LEU A 15 3.81 43.23 17.05
N SER A 16 3.82 42.42 15.99
CA SER A 16 3.65 42.92 14.63
C SER A 16 2.91 41.88 13.81
N GLY A 17 1.59 41.90 13.94
CA GLY A 17 0.67 41.46 12.91
C GLY A 17 0.86 42.35 11.68
N GLY A 18 1.89 42.03 10.90
CA GLY A 18 1.97 42.45 9.52
C GLY A 18 1.12 41.49 8.70
N LEU A 19 0.04 42.02 8.12
CA LEU A 19 -0.63 41.43 6.95
C LEU A 19 0.40 41.39 5.80
N SER A 20 1.33 40.43 5.84
CA SER A 20 2.01 40.00 4.64
C SER A 20 0.95 39.23 3.86
N ALA A 21 0.50 39.77 2.73
CA ALA A 21 -0.15 38.96 1.71
C ALA A 21 0.77 37.75 1.46
N LYS A 22 0.42 36.59 2.01
CA LYS A 22 1.16 35.35 1.77
C LYS A 22 1.06 35.15 0.26
N ALA A 23 2.18 35.27 -0.44
CA ALA A 23 2.24 34.93 -1.85
C ALA A 23 1.55 33.57 -2.03
N ALA A 24 0.55 33.52 -2.89
CA ALA A 24 -0.23 32.32 -3.15
C ALA A 24 0.73 31.13 -3.32
N GLY A 25 0.58 30.13 -2.45
CA GLY A 25 1.48 28.98 -2.42
C GLY A 25 1.46 28.30 -3.77
N LYS A 26 2.62 27.92 -4.29
CA LYS A 26 2.70 27.02 -5.45
C LYS A 26 2.73 25.60 -4.92
N PHE A 27 1.91 24.73 -5.49
CA PHE A 27 2.04 23.29 -5.29
C PHE A 27 2.80 22.70 -6.47
N THR A 28 3.78 21.83 -6.18
CA THR A 28 4.44 20.99 -7.19
C THR A 28 4.36 19.55 -6.71
N ASP A 29 3.73 18.72 -7.53
CA ASP A 29 3.65 17.30 -7.32
C ASP A 29 5.01 16.62 -7.53
N ALA A 30 5.52 15.96 -6.50
CA ALA A 30 6.84 15.33 -6.53
C ALA A 30 6.91 14.05 -7.38
N VAL A 31 5.82 13.64 -8.03
CA VAL A 31 5.76 12.39 -8.80
C VAL A 31 5.72 12.68 -10.29
N THR A 32 4.87 13.63 -10.65
CA THR A 32 4.56 13.99 -12.03
C THR A 32 5.23 15.30 -12.44
N GLY A 33 5.72 16.09 -11.47
CA GLY A 33 6.16 17.46 -11.70
C GLY A 33 5.00 18.40 -12.03
N LEU A 34 3.74 17.93 -11.98
CA LEU A 34 2.57 18.78 -12.17
C LEU A 34 2.56 19.83 -11.07
N SER A 35 2.57 21.09 -11.47
CA SER A 35 2.54 22.22 -10.56
C SER A 35 1.44 23.18 -10.93
N PHE A 36 0.83 23.80 -9.93
CA PHE A 36 -0.19 24.82 -10.10
C PHE A 36 -0.13 25.81 -8.96
N LYS A 37 -0.69 27.00 -9.19
CA LYS A 37 -0.83 28.02 -8.15
C LYS A 37 -2.03 27.64 -7.28
N ILE A 38 -1.82 27.52 -5.97
CA ILE A 38 -2.92 27.34 -5.02
C ILE A 38 -3.75 28.63 -5.06
N PRO A 39 -5.08 28.54 -5.27
CA PRO A 39 -5.92 29.74 -5.30
C PRO A 39 -5.81 30.60 -4.05
N GLU A 40 -6.09 31.89 -4.19
CA GLU A 40 -6.08 32.79 -3.02
C GLU A 40 -7.15 32.37 -2.01
N GLY A 41 -6.81 32.44 -0.72
CA GLY A 41 -7.65 31.93 0.38
C GLY A 41 -7.46 30.43 0.65
N TRP A 42 -6.90 29.67 -0.31
CA TRP A 42 -6.75 28.24 -0.15
C TRP A 42 -5.44 27.83 0.51
N GLN A 43 -5.45 26.70 1.20
CA GLN A 43 -4.26 26.08 1.77
C GLN A 43 -4.24 24.57 1.59
N GLN A 44 -3.04 24.00 1.44
CA GLN A 44 -2.85 22.56 1.39
C GLN A 44 -3.00 21.96 2.80
N ALA A 45 -3.78 20.89 2.91
CA ALA A 45 -3.81 20.01 4.06
C ALA A 45 -2.41 19.48 4.34
N LYS A 46 -1.88 19.72 5.55
CA LYS A 46 -0.53 19.29 5.89
C LYS A 46 -0.37 17.77 5.70
N LYS A 47 0.53 17.36 4.80
CA LYS A 47 1.05 15.99 4.66
C LYS A 47 -0.02 14.92 4.38
N GLN A 48 -1.12 15.26 3.71
CA GLN A 48 -2.13 14.29 3.28
C GLN A 48 -1.85 13.79 1.86
N TYR A 49 -2.11 12.50 1.63
CA TYR A 49 -2.14 11.88 0.30
C TYR A 49 -3.51 11.19 0.11
N PRO A 50 -4.20 11.39 -1.02
CA PRO A 50 -3.86 12.34 -2.09
C PRO A 50 -3.75 13.79 -1.58
N PRO A 51 -2.95 14.67 -2.22
CA PRO A 51 -2.85 16.06 -1.82
C PRO A 51 -4.23 16.72 -1.81
N PHE A 52 -4.55 17.36 -0.68
CA PHE A 52 -5.84 17.94 -0.40
C PHE A 52 -5.68 19.44 -0.12
N PHE A 53 -6.60 20.27 -0.59
CA PHE A 53 -6.60 21.74 -0.40
C PHE A 53 -7.97 22.23 0.05
N TYR A 54 -8.03 23.24 0.93
CA TYR A 54 -9.27 23.80 1.49
C TYR A 54 -9.37 25.30 1.23
N SER A 55 -10.59 25.82 0.98
CA SER A 55 -10.87 27.24 0.64
C SER A 55 -10.84 28.24 1.79
N ASP A 56 -11.09 27.81 3.02
CA ASP A 56 -10.98 28.61 4.26
C ASP A 56 -10.90 27.67 5.48
N PRO A 57 -9.82 27.69 6.29
CA PRO A 57 -9.74 26.87 7.51
C PRO A 57 -10.84 27.12 8.54
N ASP A 58 -11.35 28.34 8.62
CA ASP A 58 -12.17 28.80 9.76
C ASP A 58 -13.68 28.65 9.48
N SER A 59 -14.06 28.29 8.25
CA SER A 59 -15.45 28.10 7.88
C SER A 59 -15.95 26.70 8.26
N LYS A 60 -17.21 26.62 8.73
CA LYS A 60 -17.89 25.33 9.02
C LYS A 60 -18.22 24.53 7.75
N ILE A 61 -18.09 25.13 6.57
CA ILE A 61 -18.38 24.50 5.26
C ILE A 61 -17.22 24.86 4.33
N GLN A 62 -16.37 23.88 4.05
CA GLN A 62 -15.15 24.08 3.27
C GLN A 62 -15.33 23.48 1.88
N ASP A 63 -15.08 24.27 0.82
CA ASP A 63 -14.82 23.70 -0.49
C ASP A 63 -13.46 23.03 -0.46
N PHE A 64 -13.31 21.97 -1.24
CA PHE A 64 -12.05 21.25 -1.28
C PHE A 64 -11.64 20.77 -2.65
N MET A 65 -10.34 20.63 -2.82
CA MET A 65 -9.69 20.18 -4.03
C MET A 65 -8.77 19.02 -3.70
N ILE A 66 -8.83 17.96 -4.51
CA ILE A 66 -8.05 16.74 -4.34
C ILE A 66 -7.27 16.48 -5.63
N LEU A 67 -5.98 16.20 -5.52
CA LEU A 67 -5.19 15.71 -6.65
C LEU A 67 -5.06 14.18 -6.56
N GLU A 68 -5.95 13.47 -7.23
CA GLU A 68 -5.84 12.02 -7.40
C GLU A 68 -4.91 11.64 -8.55
N LYS A 69 -4.34 10.44 -8.48
CA LYS A 69 -3.43 9.91 -9.51
C LYS A 69 -3.83 8.50 -9.89
N TYR A 70 -4.13 8.28 -11.16
CA TYR A 70 -4.41 6.97 -11.73
C TYR A 70 -3.23 6.55 -12.61
N PHE A 71 -2.62 5.42 -12.29
CA PHE A 71 -1.51 4.87 -13.07
C PHE A 71 -2.10 4.06 -14.23
N ARG A 72 -2.20 4.68 -15.41
CA ARG A 72 -2.73 4.06 -16.62
C ARG A 72 -2.02 4.57 -17.87
N ASP A 73 -1.46 3.65 -18.64
CA ASP A 73 -0.84 3.96 -19.93
C ASP A 73 -1.86 3.98 -21.07
N VAL A 74 -2.90 4.80 -20.93
CA VAL A 74 -3.94 4.98 -21.93
C VAL A 74 -4.08 6.46 -22.28
N PRO A 75 -4.63 6.83 -23.44
CA PRO A 75 -4.96 8.23 -23.74
C PRO A 75 -5.87 8.83 -22.66
N VAL A 76 -5.83 10.15 -22.49
CA VAL A 76 -6.59 10.85 -21.44
C VAL A 76 -8.09 10.62 -21.60
N GLU A 77 -8.55 10.48 -22.85
CA GLU A 77 -9.92 10.17 -23.26
C GLU A 77 -10.38 8.81 -22.73
N GLU A 78 -9.57 7.76 -22.91
CA GLU A 78 -9.91 6.43 -22.43
C GLU A 78 -9.88 6.35 -20.90
N ALA A 79 -8.90 7.02 -20.26
CA ALA A 79 -8.83 7.08 -18.81
C ALA A 79 -10.06 7.80 -18.23
N TYR A 80 -10.46 8.90 -18.85
CA TYR A 80 -11.69 9.61 -18.53
C TYR A 80 -12.89 8.66 -18.61
N GLU A 81 -13.15 8.02 -19.75
CA GLU A 81 -14.33 7.16 -19.92
C GLU A 81 -14.39 6.06 -18.86
N LYS A 82 -13.25 5.37 -18.62
CA LYS A 82 -13.19 4.31 -17.60
C LYS A 82 -13.42 4.85 -16.18
N TYR A 83 -12.79 5.97 -15.82
CA TYR A 83 -12.99 6.60 -14.50
C TYR A 83 -14.44 7.06 -14.35
N TRP A 84 -14.99 7.72 -15.38
CA TRP A 84 -16.32 8.30 -15.39
C TRP A 84 -17.42 7.24 -15.23
N GLU A 85 -17.28 6.09 -15.90
CA GLU A 85 -18.21 4.96 -15.73
C GLU A 85 -18.18 4.37 -14.32
N GLN A 86 -17.00 4.31 -13.69
CA GLN A 86 -16.90 3.90 -12.27
C GLN A 86 -17.49 4.96 -11.35
N TYR A 87 -17.23 6.24 -11.65
CA TYR A 87 -17.72 7.38 -10.89
C TYR A 87 -19.25 7.41 -10.89
N LYS A 88 -19.90 7.19 -12.04
CA LYS A 88 -21.37 7.11 -12.16
C LYS A 88 -22.03 6.09 -11.25
N LYS A 89 -21.34 4.99 -10.92
CA LYS A 89 -21.88 3.95 -10.02
C LYS A 89 -21.96 4.40 -8.57
N SER A 90 -21.34 5.52 -8.22
CA SER A 90 -21.25 6.02 -6.85
C SER A 90 -22.26 7.12 -6.52
N TYR A 91 -22.97 7.67 -7.53
CA TYR A 91 -23.89 8.79 -7.37
C TYR A 91 -25.16 8.60 -8.19
N VAL A 92 -26.25 9.24 -7.77
CA VAL A 92 -27.51 9.33 -8.53
C VAL A 92 -27.66 10.70 -9.16
N ASP A 93 -28.51 10.78 -10.18
CA ASP A 93 -28.87 12.04 -10.84
C ASP A 93 -27.67 12.87 -11.32
N ILE A 94 -26.62 12.19 -11.83
CA ILE A 94 -25.49 12.86 -12.45
C ILE A 94 -25.96 13.51 -13.75
N LYS A 95 -25.76 14.82 -13.84
CA LYS A 95 -25.98 15.60 -15.06
C LYS A 95 -24.70 16.34 -15.41
N VAL A 96 -24.11 15.96 -16.54
CA VAL A 96 -23.00 16.74 -17.13
C VAL A 96 -23.55 18.09 -17.53
N LEU A 97 -22.93 19.15 -17.00
CA LEU A 97 -23.27 20.54 -17.30
C LEU A 97 -22.38 21.06 -18.41
N GLU A 98 -21.10 20.68 -18.39
CA GLU A 98 -20.11 21.04 -19.39
C GLU A 98 -19.05 19.93 -19.52
N HIS A 99 -18.58 19.73 -20.75
CA HIS A 99 -17.48 18.83 -21.09
C HIS A 99 -16.62 19.53 -22.14
N LYS A 100 -15.33 19.72 -21.84
CA LYS A 100 -14.42 20.54 -22.64
C LYS A 100 -13.05 19.88 -22.72
N GLU A 101 -12.56 19.71 -23.94
CA GLU A 101 -11.14 19.42 -24.16
C GLU A 101 -10.34 20.73 -23.99
N ILE A 102 -9.30 20.69 -23.16
CA ILE A 102 -8.42 21.81 -22.90
C ILE A 102 -7.02 21.44 -23.37
N GLU A 103 -6.40 22.36 -24.13
CA GLU A 103 -5.00 22.26 -24.47
C GLU A 103 -4.17 22.96 -23.39
N LEU A 104 -3.45 22.18 -22.60
CA LEU A 104 -2.38 22.67 -21.72
C LEU A 104 -1.09 22.77 -22.54
N LYS A 105 -0.10 23.53 -22.04
CA LYS A 105 1.20 23.74 -22.70
C LYS A 105 1.87 22.41 -23.07
N ASP A 106 1.61 21.96 -24.30
CA ASP A 106 2.02 20.70 -24.94
C ASP A 106 1.32 19.41 -24.46
N ARG A 107 0.12 19.50 -23.86
CA ARG A 107 -0.65 18.32 -23.40
C ARG A 107 -2.15 18.51 -23.53
N LYS A 108 -2.86 17.43 -23.84
CA LYS A 108 -4.33 17.40 -23.73
C LYS A 108 -4.78 17.20 -22.29
N ALA A 109 -5.85 17.87 -21.92
CA ALA A 109 -6.60 17.65 -20.69
C ALA A 109 -8.10 17.61 -21.00
N ILE A 110 -8.86 16.88 -20.18
CA ILE A 110 -10.32 16.84 -20.26
C ILE A 110 -10.87 17.47 -19.01
N LEU A 111 -11.66 18.53 -19.16
CA LEU A 111 -12.39 19.18 -18.09
C LEU A 111 -13.86 18.77 -18.15
N ILE A 112 -14.39 18.40 -17.00
CA ILE A 112 -15.78 18.00 -16.87
C ILE A 112 -16.37 18.73 -15.69
N TYR A 113 -17.50 19.39 -15.91
CA TYR A 113 -18.27 20.03 -14.88
C TYR A 113 -19.67 19.43 -14.88
N PHE A 114 -20.10 18.96 -13.72
CA PHE A 114 -21.36 18.23 -13.59
C PHE A 114 -22.03 18.50 -12.25
N SER A 115 -23.33 18.27 -12.21
CA SER A 115 -24.10 18.21 -10.97
C SER A 115 -24.42 16.78 -10.60
N TYR A 116 -24.53 16.47 -9.31
CA TYR A 116 -24.83 15.14 -8.81
C TYR A 116 -25.67 15.19 -7.53
N GLN A 117 -26.37 14.10 -7.23
CA GLN A 117 -26.92 13.83 -5.91
C GLN A 117 -26.27 12.57 -5.35
N LYS A 118 -25.82 12.61 -4.09
CA LYS A 118 -25.24 11.42 -3.48
C LYS A 118 -26.39 10.47 -3.14
N GLU A 119 -26.27 9.19 -3.51
CA GLU A 119 -27.21 8.21 -2.98
C GLU A 119 -27.10 8.23 -1.46
N LYS A 120 -28.24 8.41 -0.79
CA LYS A 120 -28.33 8.07 0.62
C LYS A 120 -28.23 6.55 0.68
N LYS A 121 -27.00 6.02 0.69
CA LYS A 121 -26.75 4.61 1.01
C LYS A 121 -27.15 4.42 2.46
N ILE A 122 -28.45 4.23 2.70
CA ILE A 122 -28.93 3.69 3.95
C ILE A 122 -28.37 2.28 3.98
N LYS A 123 -27.32 2.05 4.77
CA LYS A 123 -26.84 0.69 5.03
C LYS A 123 -28.05 -0.08 5.53
N ALA A 124 -28.46 -1.13 4.82
CA ALA A 124 -29.69 -1.88 5.07
C ALA A 124 -29.77 -2.53 6.48
N GLY A 125 -28.77 -2.34 7.35
CA GLY A 125 -28.74 -2.77 8.75
C GLY A 125 -28.95 -1.68 9.81
N GLU A 126 -28.96 -0.39 9.47
CA GLU A 126 -28.95 0.69 10.49
C GLU A 126 -30.34 1.23 10.90
N ILE A 127 -31.44 0.70 10.35
CA ILE A 127 -32.78 1.27 10.57
C ILE A 127 -33.43 0.85 11.91
N LYS A 128 -32.87 -0.08 12.69
CA LYS A 128 -33.60 -0.65 13.85
C LYS A 128 -33.29 -0.13 15.26
N LYS A 129 -32.32 0.77 15.49
CA LYS A 129 -32.07 1.29 16.86
C LYS A 129 -31.46 2.70 16.91
N LYS A 130 -32.23 3.72 16.55
CA LYS A 130 -31.98 5.09 17.05
C LYS A 130 -33.30 5.82 17.26
N GLU A 131 -34.00 5.46 18.33
CA GLU A 131 -34.70 6.47 19.12
C GLU A 131 -33.68 7.01 20.14
N GLU A 132 -33.60 8.33 20.25
CA GLU A 132 -32.79 9.11 21.20
C GLU A 132 -31.26 9.21 20.95
N VAL A 133 -30.88 9.89 19.86
CA VAL A 133 -29.70 10.76 19.87
C VAL A 133 -30.12 12.11 19.31
N THR A 134 -29.91 13.18 20.08
CA THR A 134 -30.18 14.57 19.66
C THR A 134 -29.25 14.99 18.51
N PRO A 135 -29.80 15.49 17.38
CA PRO A 135 -29.04 15.73 16.15
C PRO A 135 -28.55 17.18 16.02
N GLU A 136 -27.46 17.56 16.71
CA GLU A 136 -26.87 18.91 16.57
C GLU A 136 -25.42 19.01 16.08
N GLU A 137 -24.64 17.92 15.90
CA GLU A 137 -23.30 18.03 15.28
C GLU A 137 -22.95 16.95 14.25
N SER A 138 -23.96 16.27 13.68
CA SER A 138 -23.79 15.64 12.37
C SER A 138 -24.30 16.64 11.33
N VAL A 139 -23.46 17.00 10.36
CA VAL A 139 -23.84 17.83 9.22
C VAL A 139 -25.14 17.26 8.65
N LYS A 140 -26.26 17.95 8.88
CA LYS A 140 -27.51 17.66 8.18
C LYS A 140 -27.22 17.92 6.71
N GLU A 141 -26.83 16.88 5.97
CA GLU A 141 -26.82 16.95 4.51
C GLU A 141 -28.24 17.34 4.10
N GLU A 142 -28.40 18.56 3.57
CA GLU A 142 -29.65 19.00 2.93
C GLU A 142 -29.96 18.01 1.81
N SER A 143 -30.78 17.01 2.11
CA SER A 143 -31.27 16.06 1.12
C SER A 143 -32.19 16.82 0.16
N GLY A 144 -31.69 17.12 -1.04
CA GLY A 144 -32.53 17.60 -2.14
C GLY A 144 -31.88 18.56 -3.13
N LYS A 145 -30.76 19.22 -2.77
CA LYS A 145 -30.07 20.11 -3.73
C LYS A 145 -28.95 19.36 -4.46
N PRO A 146 -28.94 19.37 -5.81
CA PRO A 146 -27.83 18.81 -6.56
C PRO A 146 -26.55 19.57 -6.23
N LYS A 147 -25.52 18.84 -5.80
CA LYS A 147 -24.17 19.36 -5.59
C LYS A 147 -23.49 19.52 -6.95
N LYS A 148 -22.48 20.38 -7.02
CA LYS A 148 -21.70 20.64 -8.23
C LYS A 148 -20.26 20.21 -8.02
N MET A 149 -19.66 19.66 -9.05
CA MET A 149 -18.29 19.17 -9.02
C MET A 149 -17.67 19.29 -10.39
N PHE A 150 -16.35 19.40 -10.42
CA PHE A 150 -15.60 19.21 -11.64
C PHE A 150 -14.44 18.24 -11.45
N LEU A 151 -13.98 17.74 -12.59
CA LEU A 151 -12.82 16.87 -12.73
C LEU A 151 -11.97 17.40 -13.87
N LEU A 152 -10.67 17.56 -13.62
CA LEU A 152 -9.70 17.87 -14.67
C LEU A 152 -8.72 16.70 -14.80
N PHE A 153 -8.80 16.00 -15.94
CA PHE A 153 -7.96 14.86 -16.28
C PHE A 153 -6.73 15.32 -17.07
N ILE A 154 -5.54 14.98 -16.60
CA ILE A 154 -4.27 15.43 -17.19
C ILE A 154 -3.30 14.25 -17.26
N LYS A 155 -2.87 13.88 -18.47
CA LYS A 155 -1.89 12.82 -18.65
C LYS A 155 -0.45 13.33 -18.49
N THR A 156 0.28 12.73 -17.55
CA THR A 156 1.71 12.94 -17.30
C THR A 156 2.47 11.63 -17.39
N GLY A 157 3.00 11.32 -18.59
CA GLY A 157 3.65 10.02 -18.84
C GLY A 157 2.61 8.90 -18.82
N SER A 158 2.82 7.87 -18.02
CA SER A 158 1.84 6.79 -17.77
C SER A 158 0.83 7.10 -16.66
N ILE A 159 0.82 8.32 -16.13
CA ILE A 159 -0.04 8.74 -15.01
C ILE A 159 -1.12 9.67 -15.52
N VAL A 160 -2.35 9.45 -15.12
CA VAL A 160 -3.47 10.36 -15.29
C VAL A 160 -3.74 11.04 -13.95
N ASN A 161 -3.43 12.32 -13.87
CA ASN A 161 -3.77 13.17 -12.74
C ASN A 161 -5.23 13.59 -12.88
N ILE A 162 -5.98 13.50 -11.79
CA ILE A 162 -7.35 13.96 -11.73
C ILE A 162 -7.42 15.01 -10.62
N LEU A 163 -7.67 16.25 -11.01
CA LEU A 163 -7.92 17.31 -10.05
C LEU A 163 -9.43 17.39 -9.83
N GLU A 164 -9.84 16.95 -8.65
CA GLU A 164 -11.22 16.91 -8.22
C GLU A 164 -11.54 18.13 -7.37
N PHE A 165 -12.70 18.73 -7.58
CA PHE A 165 -13.15 19.86 -6.77
C PHE A 165 -14.58 19.69 -6.32
N PHE A 166 -14.75 19.74 -5.01
CA PHE A 166 -16.00 19.58 -4.34
C PHE A 166 -16.46 20.94 -3.85
N ASN A 167 -17.50 21.43 -4.52
CA ASN A 167 -18.13 22.69 -4.22
C ASN A 167 -19.30 22.46 -3.25
N LEU A 168 -19.20 23.04 -2.06
CA LEU A 168 -20.28 23.09 -1.08
C LEU A 168 -20.93 24.48 -1.01
N VAL A 169 -20.21 25.56 -1.35
CA VAL A 169 -20.67 26.94 -1.12
C VAL A 169 -20.63 27.82 -2.38
N MET A 170 -19.60 27.70 -3.21
CA MET A 170 -19.41 28.55 -4.40
C MET A 170 -20.54 28.37 -5.44
N THR A 171 -20.89 29.45 -6.13
CA THR A 171 -21.81 29.32 -7.27
C THR A 171 -21.17 28.53 -8.40
N GLY A 172 -21.99 28.02 -9.33
CA GLY A 172 -21.47 27.25 -10.46
C GLY A 172 -20.61 28.06 -11.43
N GLU A 173 -20.90 29.36 -11.57
CA GLU A 173 -20.15 30.25 -12.45
C GLU A 173 -18.79 30.59 -11.82
N ASP A 174 -18.75 30.87 -10.52
CA ASP A 174 -17.51 31.19 -9.81
C ASP A 174 -16.57 29.98 -9.76
N ALA A 175 -17.12 28.76 -9.58
CA ALA A 175 -16.34 27.54 -9.65
C ALA A 175 -15.73 27.31 -11.04
N GLY A 176 -16.46 27.64 -12.10
CA GLY A 176 -15.97 27.60 -13.48
C GLY A 176 -14.84 28.61 -13.74
N LYS A 177 -14.95 29.83 -13.20
CA LYS A 177 -13.88 30.85 -13.32
C LYS A 177 -12.60 30.46 -12.56
N LEU A 178 -12.75 30.01 -11.32
CA LEU A 178 -11.64 29.52 -10.50
C LEU A 178 -10.88 28.40 -11.21
N LEU A 179 -11.62 27.54 -11.90
CA LEU A 179 -11.10 26.46 -12.71
C LEU A 179 -10.25 26.91 -13.89
N GLU A 180 -10.78 27.82 -14.70
CA GLU A 180 -10.06 28.32 -15.87
C GLU A 180 -8.78 29.04 -15.43
N GLU A 181 -8.84 29.77 -14.31
CA GLU A 181 -7.66 30.35 -13.68
C GLU A 181 -6.66 29.27 -13.25
N LEU A 182 -7.12 28.25 -12.53
CA LEU A 182 -6.28 27.16 -12.03
C LEU A 182 -5.62 26.39 -13.16
N ALA A 183 -6.39 25.99 -14.18
CA ALA A 183 -5.91 25.34 -15.40
C ALA A 183 -4.85 26.18 -16.11
N GLY A 184 -5.06 27.50 -16.17
CA GLY A 184 -4.08 28.46 -16.72
C GLY A 184 -2.78 28.56 -15.92
N THR A 185 -2.76 28.12 -14.67
CA THR A 185 -1.54 28.12 -13.83
C THR A 185 -0.76 26.81 -13.92
N ILE A 186 -1.31 25.77 -14.56
CA ILE A 186 -0.69 24.44 -14.61
C ILE A 186 0.61 24.49 -15.41
N LYS A 187 1.69 24.02 -14.79
CA LYS A 187 3.00 23.86 -15.39
C LYS A 187 3.55 22.47 -15.08
N PHE A 188 4.38 21.95 -15.98
CA PHE A 188 5.04 20.66 -15.80
C PHE A 188 6.52 20.90 -15.50
N GLU A 189 6.90 20.68 -14.26
CA GLU A 189 8.28 20.72 -13.79
C GLU A 189 8.94 19.36 -14.02
N THR A 190 10.28 19.31 -13.91
CA THR A 190 10.96 18.02 -13.94
C THR A 190 10.61 17.24 -12.69
N ALA A 191 9.86 16.16 -12.84
CA ALA A 191 9.60 15.24 -11.75
C ALA A 191 10.93 14.66 -11.22
N PRO A 192 11.07 14.46 -9.90
CA PRO A 192 11.97 13.44 -9.37
C PRO A 192 11.77 12.16 -10.18
N LYS A 193 12.86 11.52 -10.64
CA LYS A 193 12.75 10.26 -11.37
C LYS A 193 12.12 9.21 -10.45
N VAL A 194 10.82 8.96 -10.61
CA VAL A 194 10.10 7.90 -9.92
C VAL A 194 10.36 6.59 -10.66
N LEU A 195 10.46 5.51 -9.89
CA LEU A 195 10.94 4.16 -10.24
C LEU A 195 10.03 3.39 -11.23
N HIS A 196 9.40 4.05 -12.20
CA HIS A 196 8.42 3.45 -13.11
C HIS A 196 9.00 2.33 -14.00
N SER A 197 10.32 2.28 -14.16
CA SER A 197 10.99 1.34 -15.06
C SER A 197 11.29 -0.03 -14.44
N LEU A 198 11.22 -0.18 -13.11
CA LEU A 198 11.41 -1.50 -12.47
C LEU A 198 10.16 -2.36 -12.52
N PHE A 199 8.98 -1.75 -12.71
CA PHE A 199 7.68 -2.42 -12.57
C PHE A 199 6.75 -2.03 -13.70
N SER A 200 6.29 -3.01 -14.48
CA SER A 200 5.30 -2.77 -15.53
C SER A 200 3.88 -2.68 -14.98
N ALA A 201 3.32 -1.48 -14.93
CA ALA A 201 1.90 -1.24 -14.57
C ALA A 201 0.88 -1.87 -15.56
N LYS A 202 1.33 -2.56 -16.62
CA LYS A 202 0.48 -3.17 -17.66
C LYS A 202 0.07 -4.61 -17.34
N GLU A 203 0.33 -5.07 -16.12
CA GLU A 203 0.08 -6.44 -15.67
C GLU A 203 -1.40 -6.77 -15.50
N ASN A 204 -2.17 -5.86 -14.91
CA ASN A 204 -3.57 -6.11 -14.53
C ASN A 204 -4.45 -6.54 -15.71
N ASP A 205 -4.26 -5.93 -16.89
CA ASP A 205 -5.03 -6.29 -18.09
C ASP A 205 -4.71 -7.72 -18.54
N ILE A 206 -3.48 -8.18 -18.36
CA ILE A 206 -3.06 -9.53 -18.75
C ILE A 206 -3.54 -10.57 -17.74
N GLU A 207 -3.41 -10.28 -16.45
CA GLU A 207 -3.95 -11.16 -15.40
C GLU A 207 -5.45 -11.38 -15.60
N GLU A 208 -6.21 -10.31 -15.88
CA GLU A 208 -7.65 -10.40 -16.15
C GLU A 208 -7.94 -11.30 -17.36
N LEU A 209 -7.15 -11.21 -18.44
CA LEU A 209 -7.28 -12.11 -19.59
C LEU A 209 -6.95 -13.56 -19.26
N ILE A 210 -5.92 -13.80 -18.43
CA ILE A 210 -5.55 -15.15 -17.98
C ILE A 210 -6.66 -15.75 -17.10
N GLU A 211 -7.21 -14.97 -16.17
CA GLU A 211 -8.33 -15.38 -15.31
C GLU A 211 -9.59 -15.73 -16.12
N LYS A 212 -9.87 -14.94 -17.17
CA LYS A 212 -10.94 -15.20 -18.14
C LYS A 212 -10.63 -16.34 -19.12
N LYS A 213 -9.43 -16.92 -19.04
CA LYS A 213 -8.92 -17.97 -19.94
C LYS A 213 -8.83 -17.53 -21.40
N GLU A 214 -8.69 -16.22 -21.64
CA GLU A 214 -8.49 -15.63 -22.97
C GLU A 214 -7.00 -15.65 -23.36
N TYR A 215 -6.37 -16.83 -23.29
CA TYR A 215 -4.92 -17.00 -23.36
C TYR A 215 -4.27 -16.46 -24.64
N ILE A 216 -4.94 -16.57 -25.79
CA ILE A 216 -4.40 -16.05 -27.05
C ILE A 216 -4.33 -14.52 -27.03
N LYS A 217 -5.39 -13.84 -26.56
CA LYS A 217 -5.37 -12.38 -26.41
C LYS A 217 -4.35 -11.93 -25.36
N ALA A 218 -4.23 -12.68 -24.27
CA ALA A 218 -3.19 -12.43 -23.27
C ALA A 218 -1.79 -12.52 -23.89
N LEU A 219 -1.56 -13.49 -24.80
CA LEU A 219 -0.28 -13.65 -25.49
C LEU A 219 0.01 -12.48 -26.44
N GLU A 220 -0.98 -12.05 -27.22
CA GLU A 220 -0.85 -10.89 -28.11
C GLU A 220 -0.56 -9.60 -27.32
N ALA A 221 -1.26 -9.39 -26.21
CA ALA A 221 -0.99 -8.28 -25.30
C ALA A 221 0.43 -8.36 -24.72
N PHE A 222 0.89 -9.55 -24.32
CA PHE A 222 2.25 -9.78 -23.85
C PHE A 222 3.31 -9.44 -24.89
N GLU A 223 3.13 -9.88 -26.13
CA GLU A 223 4.09 -9.64 -27.20
C GLU A 223 4.26 -8.15 -27.48
N LYS A 224 3.17 -7.37 -27.41
CA LYS A 224 3.22 -5.91 -27.52
C LYS A 224 3.98 -5.27 -26.36
N ILE A 225 3.72 -5.69 -25.12
CA ILE A 225 4.34 -5.10 -23.93
C ILE A 225 5.83 -5.47 -23.83
N LEU A 226 6.19 -6.71 -24.14
CA LEU A 226 7.59 -7.16 -24.09
C LEU A 226 8.46 -6.52 -25.17
N GLN A 227 7.91 -5.94 -26.23
CA GLN A 227 8.70 -5.12 -27.15
C GLN A 227 9.23 -3.85 -26.45
N GLU A 228 8.46 -3.29 -25.52
CA GLU A 228 8.83 -2.10 -24.75
C GLU A 228 9.67 -2.47 -23.52
N SER A 229 9.35 -3.60 -22.87
CA SER A 229 9.92 -4.03 -21.58
C SER A 229 10.41 -5.48 -21.60
N SER A 230 11.22 -5.84 -22.59
CA SER A 230 11.67 -7.23 -22.87
C SER A 230 12.37 -7.97 -21.72
N ARG A 231 12.82 -7.25 -20.68
CA ARG A 231 13.58 -7.81 -19.55
C ARG A 231 12.90 -7.60 -18.20
N ASP A 232 11.62 -7.25 -18.18
CA ASP A 232 10.83 -7.20 -16.95
C ASP A 232 10.64 -8.63 -16.41
N PRO A 233 11.16 -8.96 -15.23
CA PRO A 233 11.13 -10.32 -14.71
C PRO A 233 9.72 -10.80 -14.34
N GLN A 234 8.81 -9.91 -13.97
CA GLN A 234 7.42 -10.27 -13.63
C GLN A 234 6.62 -10.57 -14.89
N LEU A 235 6.78 -9.75 -15.94
CA LEU A 235 6.19 -10.04 -17.25
C LEU A 235 6.71 -11.36 -17.83
N LEU A 236 8.00 -11.65 -17.67
CA LEU A 236 8.58 -12.94 -18.07
C LEU A 236 7.96 -14.11 -17.29
N MET A 237 7.75 -13.95 -15.99
CA MET A 237 7.09 -14.99 -15.17
C MET A 237 5.65 -15.23 -15.62
N HIS A 238 4.87 -14.18 -15.89
CA HIS A 238 3.51 -14.34 -16.39
C HIS A 238 3.45 -14.94 -17.79
N LYS A 239 4.42 -14.62 -18.66
CA LYS A 239 4.58 -15.32 -19.93
C LYS A 239 4.87 -16.80 -19.72
N ALA A 240 5.60 -17.17 -18.67
CA ALA A 240 5.80 -18.57 -18.33
C ALA A 240 4.49 -19.26 -17.91
N VAL A 241 3.69 -18.63 -17.05
CA VAL A 241 2.35 -19.12 -16.66
C VAL A 241 1.49 -19.33 -17.90
N LEU A 242 1.45 -18.35 -18.80
CA LEU A 242 0.66 -18.42 -20.02
C LEU A 242 1.11 -19.56 -20.95
N ASN A 243 2.42 -19.77 -21.11
CA ASN A 243 2.92 -20.89 -21.90
C ASN A 243 2.58 -22.23 -21.26
N ALA A 244 2.61 -22.34 -19.92
CA ALA A 244 2.16 -23.53 -19.23
C ALA A 244 0.66 -23.81 -19.45
N CYS A 245 -0.19 -22.77 -19.43
CA CYS A 245 -1.62 -22.89 -19.77
C CYS A 245 -1.89 -23.34 -21.22
N LEU A 246 -0.95 -23.07 -22.12
CA LEU A 246 -1.03 -23.41 -23.55
C LEU A 246 -0.31 -24.73 -23.88
N ASP A 247 0.05 -25.53 -22.87
CA ASP A 247 0.81 -26.77 -22.99
C ASP A 247 2.17 -26.62 -23.70
N LYS A 248 2.75 -25.41 -23.66
CA LYS A 248 4.08 -25.08 -24.19
C LYS A 248 5.14 -25.20 -23.09
N GLU A 249 5.41 -26.44 -22.70
CA GLU A 249 6.17 -26.76 -21.48
C GLU A 249 7.63 -26.26 -21.53
N GLU A 250 8.30 -26.42 -22.67
CA GLU A 250 9.71 -26.00 -22.84
C GLU A 250 9.83 -24.47 -22.75
N GLU A 251 8.91 -23.75 -23.38
CA GLU A 251 8.82 -22.30 -23.33
C GLU A 251 8.51 -21.81 -21.92
N ALA A 252 7.60 -22.47 -21.20
CA ALA A 252 7.31 -22.13 -19.81
C ALA A 252 8.56 -22.24 -18.93
N VAL A 253 9.29 -23.36 -19.03
CA VAL A 253 10.55 -23.56 -18.28
C VAL A 253 11.61 -22.52 -18.66
N LYS A 254 11.73 -22.21 -19.95
CA LYS A 254 12.63 -21.16 -20.44
C LYS A 254 12.31 -19.81 -19.80
N PHE A 255 11.04 -19.38 -19.82
CA PHE A 255 10.65 -18.08 -19.27
C PHE A 255 10.76 -18.03 -17.74
N ILE A 256 10.55 -19.13 -17.01
CA ILE A 256 10.87 -19.21 -15.57
C ILE A 256 12.37 -18.91 -15.36
N LYS A 257 13.26 -19.58 -16.10
CA LYS A 257 14.72 -19.37 -15.98
C LYS A 257 15.11 -17.93 -16.32
N GLU A 258 14.52 -17.35 -17.38
CA GLU A 258 14.76 -15.97 -17.79
C GLU A 258 14.27 -14.96 -16.74
N ALA A 259 13.06 -15.13 -16.21
CA ALA A 259 12.51 -14.28 -15.15
C ALA A 259 13.45 -14.21 -13.95
N PHE A 260 13.91 -15.36 -13.44
CA PHE A 260 14.88 -15.41 -12.34
C PHE A 260 16.24 -14.81 -12.71
N ALA A 261 16.71 -15.00 -13.94
CA ALA A 261 17.95 -14.38 -14.40
C ALA A 261 17.86 -12.84 -14.52
N GLU A 262 16.65 -12.29 -14.65
CA GLU A 262 16.37 -10.86 -14.75
C GLU A 262 15.96 -10.21 -13.42
N GLY A 263 15.84 -11.00 -12.34
CA GLY A 263 15.62 -10.48 -10.99
C GLY A 263 14.38 -10.98 -10.26
N TYR A 264 13.61 -11.89 -10.85
CA TYR A 264 12.50 -12.54 -10.15
C TYR A 264 13.02 -13.37 -8.96
N PHE A 265 12.24 -13.42 -7.88
CA PHE A 265 12.70 -13.96 -6.59
C PHE A 265 11.74 -14.96 -5.94
N ASP A 266 10.45 -14.92 -6.26
CA ASP A 266 9.43 -15.71 -5.54
C ASP A 266 9.44 -17.19 -5.96
N LEU A 267 10.18 -18.00 -5.21
CA LEU A 267 10.25 -19.45 -5.42
C LEU A 267 8.97 -20.18 -5.01
N SER A 268 8.31 -19.71 -3.96
CA SER A 268 7.03 -20.26 -3.49
C SER A 268 5.98 -20.20 -4.60
N PHE A 269 5.91 -19.06 -5.31
CA PHE A 269 5.05 -18.92 -6.49
C PHE A 269 5.30 -20.04 -7.50
N VAL A 270 6.56 -20.25 -7.93
CA VAL A 270 6.87 -21.28 -8.93
C VAL A 270 6.48 -22.68 -8.48
N VAL A 271 6.68 -22.99 -7.20
CA VAL A 271 6.43 -24.34 -6.66
C VAL A 271 4.96 -24.61 -6.41
N GLU A 272 4.16 -23.60 -6.04
CA GLU A 272 2.75 -23.78 -5.66
C GLU A 272 1.77 -23.45 -6.78
N LYS A 273 2.20 -22.71 -7.81
CA LYS A 273 1.37 -22.36 -8.98
C LYS A 273 0.84 -23.62 -9.65
N GLU A 274 -0.48 -23.70 -9.81
CA GLU A 274 -1.19 -24.89 -10.31
C GLU A 274 -0.72 -25.27 -11.73
N GLU A 275 -0.57 -24.25 -12.57
CA GLU A 275 -0.14 -24.32 -13.96
C GLU A 275 1.26 -24.94 -14.10
N PHE A 276 2.11 -24.82 -13.07
CA PHE A 276 3.47 -25.39 -13.08
C PHE A 276 3.55 -26.80 -12.46
N GLN A 277 2.49 -27.30 -11.83
CA GLN A 277 2.51 -28.63 -11.19
C GLN A 277 2.77 -29.76 -12.20
N GLY A 278 2.27 -29.62 -13.43
CA GLY A 278 2.55 -30.56 -14.51
C GLY A 278 4.05 -30.62 -14.84
N LEU A 279 4.70 -29.45 -14.94
CA LEU A 279 6.13 -29.32 -15.22
C LEU A 279 6.98 -29.93 -14.11
N ILE A 280 6.60 -29.71 -12.84
CA ILE A 280 7.28 -30.27 -11.67
C ILE A 280 7.16 -31.80 -11.66
N LYS A 281 5.97 -32.35 -11.85
CA LYS A 281 5.72 -33.81 -11.87
C LYS A 281 6.49 -34.52 -12.98
N LYS A 282 6.63 -33.88 -14.15
CA LYS A 282 7.42 -34.36 -15.29
C LYS A 282 8.93 -34.20 -15.09
N GLY A 283 9.39 -33.55 -14.02
CA GLY A 283 10.80 -33.30 -13.74
C GLY A 283 11.43 -32.18 -14.60
N LEU A 284 10.63 -31.42 -15.35
CA LEU A 284 11.13 -30.38 -16.25
C LEU A 284 11.76 -29.19 -15.49
N LEU A 285 11.35 -28.97 -14.24
CA LEU A 285 11.91 -27.95 -13.34
C LEU A 285 12.99 -28.49 -12.39
N THR A 286 13.37 -29.77 -12.46
CA THR A 286 14.35 -30.36 -11.52
C THR A 286 15.71 -29.66 -11.59
N GLU A 287 16.21 -29.37 -12.78
CA GLU A 287 17.47 -28.65 -12.96
C GLU A 287 17.38 -27.21 -12.43
N PHE A 288 16.28 -26.51 -12.72
CA PHE A 288 16.02 -25.17 -12.20
C PHE A 288 16.03 -25.14 -10.68
N LEU A 289 15.28 -26.04 -10.03
CA LEU A 289 15.19 -26.12 -8.57
C LEU A 289 16.53 -26.51 -7.92
N LYS A 290 17.34 -27.33 -8.59
CA LYS A 290 18.69 -27.68 -8.14
C LYS A 290 19.64 -26.47 -8.18
N ASN A 291 19.51 -25.62 -9.19
CA ASN A 291 20.39 -24.47 -9.44
C ASN A 291 19.79 -23.12 -9.00
N LYS A 292 18.67 -23.13 -8.28
CA LYS A 292 17.89 -21.92 -7.94
C LYS A 292 18.70 -20.83 -7.25
N ASN A 293 19.58 -21.17 -6.30
CA ASN A 293 20.37 -20.19 -5.57
C ASN A 293 21.34 -19.42 -6.48
N GLU A 294 21.98 -20.09 -7.45
CA GLU A 294 22.87 -19.43 -8.40
C GLU A 294 22.09 -18.54 -9.39
N LEU A 295 20.91 -18.99 -9.83
CA LEU A 295 20.02 -18.17 -10.66
C LEU A 295 19.54 -16.92 -9.92
N ILE A 296 19.09 -17.06 -8.68
CA ILE A 296 18.69 -15.94 -7.83
C ILE A 296 19.86 -14.98 -7.63
N LYS A 297 21.05 -15.48 -7.32
CA LYS A 297 22.26 -14.65 -7.15
C LYS A 297 22.58 -13.85 -8.41
N LYS A 298 22.43 -14.45 -9.60
CA LYS A 298 22.60 -13.76 -10.89
C LYS A 298 21.52 -12.70 -11.09
N GLY A 299 20.24 -13.05 -10.91
CA GLY A 299 19.11 -12.12 -11.01
C GLY A 299 19.23 -10.94 -10.07
N ARG A 300 19.64 -11.18 -8.82
CA ARG A 300 19.86 -10.15 -7.80
C ARG A 300 20.91 -9.13 -8.21
N LYS A 301 21.99 -9.55 -8.88
CA LYS A 301 22.99 -8.61 -9.43
C LYS A 301 22.38 -7.72 -10.52
N VAL A 302 21.54 -8.29 -11.39
CA VAL A 302 20.86 -7.54 -12.46
C VAL A 302 19.86 -6.54 -11.87
N LEU A 303 18.99 -7.00 -10.97
CA LEU A 303 18.01 -6.17 -10.29
C LEU A 303 18.70 -5.02 -9.53
N MET A 304 19.73 -5.33 -8.73
CA MET A 304 20.50 -4.34 -7.99
C MET A 304 21.15 -3.29 -8.90
N ALA A 305 21.72 -3.69 -10.03
CA ALA A 305 22.29 -2.76 -10.99
C ALA A 305 21.23 -1.82 -11.59
N ARG A 306 20.02 -2.34 -11.87
CA ARG A 306 18.88 -1.52 -12.33
C ARG A 306 18.42 -0.57 -11.23
N THR A 307 18.18 -1.08 -10.02
CA THR A 307 17.75 -0.26 -8.88
C THR A 307 18.72 0.89 -8.62
N LYS A 308 20.04 0.64 -8.61
CA LYS A 308 21.07 1.68 -8.46
C LYS A 308 21.04 2.71 -9.58
N LYS A 309 20.82 2.29 -10.83
CA LYS A 309 20.72 3.18 -11.98
C LYS A 309 19.50 4.10 -11.88
N GLU A 310 18.35 3.54 -11.51
CA GLU A 310 17.09 4.28 -11.38
C GLU A 310 17.09 5.21 -10.16
N LEU A 311 17.68 4.77 -9.06
CA LEU A 311 17.80 5.50 -7.79
C LEU A 311 19.16 6.18 -7.63
N ALA A 312 19.79 6.62 -8.72
CA ALA A 312 21.12 7.22 -8.67
C ALA A 312 21.20 8.49 -7.80
N SER A 313 20.07 9.14 -7.50
CA SER A 313 19.98 10.29 -6.59
C SER A 313 19.74 9.93 -5.13
N TYR A 314 19.51 8.65 -4.81
CA TYR A 314 19.27 8.17 -3.45
C TYR A 314 20.60 7.73 -2.83
N TYR A 315 20.69 7.84 -1.51
CA TYR A 315 21.74 7.22 -0.73
C TYR A 315 21.51 5.71 -0.66
N GLU A 316 22.58 4.94 -0.80
CA GLU A 316 22.60 3.50 -0.57
C GLU A 316 23.19 3.21 0.81
N ILE A 317 22.41 2.61 1.69
CA ILE A 317 22.78 2.29 3.07
C ILE A 317 22.70 0.78 3.25
N ASN A 318 23.86 0.17 3.49
CA ASN A 318 23.96 -1.27 3.76
C ASN A 318 23.72 -1.55 5.25
N ILE A 319 22.82 -2.47 5.54
CA ILE A 319 22.48 -2.92 6.89
C ILE A 319 22.83 -4.41 7.00
N PRO A 320 24.12 -4.74 7.26
CA PRO A 320 24.63 -6.10 7.17
C PRO A 320 24.03 -7.05 8.19
N GLU A 321 23.59 -6.55 9.36
CA GLU A 321 23.00 -7.35 10.43
C GLU A 321 21.72 -8.09 9.98
N THR A 322 21.02 -7.52 8.99
CA THR A 322 19.76 -8.04 8.45
C THR A 322 19.83 -8.35 6.95
N ASN A 323 21.00 -8.15 6.32
CA ASN A 323 21.17 -8.25 4.86
C ASN A 323 20.18 -7.37 4.08
N VAL A 324 19.97 -6.14 4.54
CA VAL A 324 19.08 -5.16 3.90
C VAL A 324 19.90 -4.05 3.26
N ILE A 325 19.47 -3.60 2.08
CA ILE A 325 20.02 -2.43 1.40
C ILE A 325 18.91 -1.39 1.30
N LEU A 326 19.06 -0.28 2.03
CA LEU A 326 18.14 0.85 1.99
C LEU A 326 18.59 1.84 0.92
N PHE A 327 17.70 2.14 -0.02
CA PHE A 327 17.78 3.30 -0.89
C PHE A 327 16.88 4.40 -0.35
N THR A 328 17.46 5.54 0.04
CA THR A 328 16.70 6.67 0.57
C THR A 328 17.25 8.03 0.19
N ASP A 329 16.40 9.06 0.12
CA ASP A 329 16.79 10.48 0.03
C ASP A 329 16.74 11.19 1.40
N ILE A 330 16.38 10.48 2.48
CA ILE A 330 16.35 10.99 3.85
C ILE A 330 17.76 11.41 4.27
N ARG A 331 17.91 12.65 4.74
CA ARG A 331 19.19 13.21 5.20
C ARG A 331 19.39 13.15 6.72
N ASP A 332 18.32 12.87 7.45
CA ASP A 332 18.34 12.80 8.91
C ASP A 332 18.94 11.47 9.41
N ASN A 333 20.20 11.53 9.84
CA ASN A 333 20.92 10.38 10.38
C ASN A 333 20.26 9.78 11.64
N ALA A 334 19.58 10.58 12.46
CA ALA A 334 18.88 10.07 13.64
C ALA A 334 17.67 9.23 13.22
N LYS A 335 16.90 9.71 12.23
CA LYS A 335 15.79 8.95 11.63
C LYS A 335 16.29 7.62 11.04
N ILE A 336 17.37 7.65 10.25
CA ILE A 336 17.99 6.44 9.67
C ILE A 336 18.45 5.46 10.76
N LYS A 337 19.06 5.96 11.83
CA LYS A 337 19.52 5.13 12.95
C LYS A 337 18.35 4.38 13.60
N ILE A 338 17.26 5.08 13.92
CA ILE A 338 16.09 4.47 14.57
C ILE A 338 15.49 3.38 13.67
N LEU A 339 15.34 3.68 12.39
CA LEU A 339 14.87 2.73 11.38
C LEU A 339 15.72 1.45 11.33
N LYS A 340 17.05 1.60 11.31
CA LYS A 340 17.99 0.47 11.37
C LYS A 340 17.80 -0.33 12.67
N GLU A 341 17.78 0.33 13.83
CA GLU A 341 17.70 -0.35 15.14
C GLU A 341 16.41 -1.16 15.30
N SER A 342 15.28 -0.59 14.91
CA SER A 342 13.99 -1.28 14.93
C SER A 342 13.95 -2.48 13.99
N MET A 343 14.55 -2.39 12.80
CA MET A 343 14.63 -3.52 11.86
C MET A 343 15.53 -4.65 12.41
N VAL A 344 16.68 -4.31 12.97
CA VAL A 344 17.57 -5.27 13.65
C VAL A 344 16.85 -5.93 14.82
N THR A 345 16.07 -5.16 15.58
CA THR A 345 15.27 -5.66 16.69
C THR A 345 14.19 -6.64 16.22
N ALA A 346 13.42 -6.29 15.19
CA ALA A 346 12.41 -7.16 14.62
C ALA A 346 13.01 -8.47 14.08
N ALA A 347 14.15 -8.39 13.39
CA ALA A 347 14.87 -9.56 12.89
C ALA A 347 15.35 -10.48 14.03
N LYS A 348 15.84 -9.89 15.13
CA LYS A 348 16.23 -10.63 16.32
C LYS A 348 15.04 -11.39 16.91
N PHE A 349 13.91 -10.71 17.13
CA PHE A 349 12.72 -11.34 17.69
C PHE A 349 12.19 -12.45 16.77
N ALA A 350 12.06 -12.19 15.46
CA ALA A 350 11.61 -13.20 14.51
C ALA A 350 12.53 -14.43 14.47
N LYS A 351 13.84 -14.25 14.65
CA LYS A 351 14.79 -15.35 14.75
C LYS A 351 14.60 -16.15 16.05
N GLU A 352 14.45 -15.48 17.18
CA GLU A 352 14.34 -16.10 18.50
C GLU A 352 13.01 -16.85 18.65
N ASP A 353 11.90 -16.25 18.23
CA ASP A 353 10.56 -16.80 18.42
C ASP A 353 10.17 -17.81 17.31
N LEU A 354 10.48 -17.48 16.05
CA LEU A 354 9.99 -18.23 14.87
C LEU A 354 11.08 -19.08 14.21
N GLY A 355 12.35 -18.90 14.60
CA GLY A 355 13.49 -19.53 13.95
C GLY A 355 13.76 -19.01 12.53
N ILE A 356 13.20 -17.84 12.15
CA ILE A 356 13.43 -17.23 10.84
C ILE A 356 14.89 -16.77 10.76
N LYS A 357 15.59 -17.21 9.71
CA LYS A 357 16.99 -16.84 9.48
C LYS A 357 17.07 -15.55 8.66
N THR A 358 18.18 -14.84 8.79
CA THR A 358 18.53 -13.75 7.87
C THR A 358 18.53 -14.26 6.44
N SER A 359 17.94 -13.50 5.53
CA SER A 359 17.89 -13.84 4.10
C SER A 359 19.31 -14.03 3.54
N GLU A 360 19.51 -15.09 2.77
CA GLU A 360 20.76 -15.31 2.02
C GLU A 360 20.98 -14.21 0.97
N PHE A 361 19.90 -13.66 0.43
CA PHE A 361 19.92 -12.63 -0.61
C PHE A 361 19.52 -11.27 -0.05
N PRO A 362 20.14 -10.17 -0.52
CA PRO A 362 19.81 -8.84 -0.02
C PRO A 362 18.33 -8.52 -0.23
N ILE A 363 17.66 -8.11 0.85
CA ILE A 363 16.33 -7.48 0.79
C ILE A 363 16.54 -6.02 0.43
N ILE A 364 15.82 -5.54 -0.57
CA ILE A 364 15.91 -4.15 -1.02
C ILE A 364 14.80 -3.36 -0.35
N TRP A 365 15.15 -2.25 0.27
CA TRP A 365 14.22 -1.33 0.87
C TRP A 365 14.31 0.01 0.14
N ILE A 366 13.18 0.53 -0.33
CA ILE A 366 13.11 1.85 -0.98
C ILE A 366 12.19 2.74 -0.15
N MET A 367 12.69 3.89 0.28
CA MET A 367 11.91 4.84 1.05
C MET A 367 12.39 6.27 0.84
N SER A 368 11.48 7.15 0.45
CA SER A 368 11.69 8.59 0.34
C SER A 368 11.21 9.32 1.59
N GLU A 369 11.82 10.47 1.89
CA GLU A 369 11.29 11.46 2.83
C GLU A 369 9.95 12.05 2.35
N SER A 370 9.74 12.08 1.03
CA SER A 370 8.48 12.53 0.43
C SER A 370 7.43 11.42 0.46
N ARG A 371 6.35 11.66 1.23
CA ARG A 371 5.17 10.79 1.26
C ARG A 371 4.58 10.57 -0.12
N ASP A 372 4.48 11.62 -0.93
CA ASP A 372 3.89 11.54 -2.27
C ASP A 372 4.71 10.63 -3.19
N VAL A 373 6.04 10.67 -3.06
CA VAL A 373 6.94 9.77 -3.80
C VAL A 373 6.71 8.33 -3.35
N ASN A 374 6.67 8.05 -2.04
CA ASN A 374 6.39 6.70 -1.54
C ASN A 374 5.04 6.17 -2.05
N LYS A 375 3.98 6.97 -1.96
CA LYS A 375 2.64 6.59 -2.42
C LYS A 375 2.59 6.36 -3.92
N ALA A 376 3.33 7.13 -4.72
CA ALA A 376 3.39 6.88 -6.15
C ALA A 376 4.23 5.67 -6.54
N LEU A 377 5.32 5.39 -5.82
CA LEU A 377 6.07 4.14 -5.99
C LEU A 377 5.16 2.94 -5.75
N ILE A 378 4.44 2.95 -4.62
CA ILE A 378 3.48 1.90 -4.26
C ILE A 378 2.31 1.85 -5.25
N GLY A 379 1.78 3.01 -5.65
CA GLY A 379 0.65 3.09 -6.57
C GLY A 379 0.98 2.64 -7.99
N THR A 380 2.20 2.89 -8.46
CA THR A 380 2.71 2.35 -9.73
C THR A 380 2.76 0.84 -9.69
N LEU A 381 3.25 0.29 -8.58
CA LEU A 381 3.35 -1.16 -8.36
C LEU A 381 2.00 -1.86 -8.34
N LEU A 382 1.04 -1.27 -7.63
CA LEU A 382 -0.26 -1.91 -7.42
C LEU A 382 -1.28 -1.51 -8.50
N GLY A 383 -0.91 -0.64 -9.44
CA GLY A 383 -1.82 -0.11 -10.47
C GLY A 383 -3.00 0.68 -9.87
N THR A 384 -2.81 1.31 -8.72
CA THR A 384 -3.87 1.97 -7.95
C THR A 384 -3.40 3.27 -7.31
N SER A 385 -4.30 4.23 -7.14
CA SER A 385 -4.08 5.46 -6.39
C SER A 385 -4.04 5.24 -4.87
N SER A 386 -4.34 4.03 -4.41
CA SER A 386 -4.71 3.72 -3.02
C SER A 386 -3.65 4.11 -2.00
N GLY A 387 -4.12 4.59 -0.85
CA GLY A 387 -3.35 5.07 0.28
C GLY A 387 -2.56 4.02 1.08
N PHE A 388 -2.07 2.94 0.46
CA PHE A 388 -1.25 1.93 1.13
C PHE A 388 -0.01 2.56 1.78
N GLU A 389 0.18 2.28 3.05
CA GLU A 389 1.25 2.84 3.89
C GLU A 389 2.61 2.17 3.63
N GLY A 390 2.58 0.95 3.12
CA GLY A 390 3.75 0.19 2.70
C GLY A 390 3.31 -0.94 1.80
N VAL A 391 4.29 -1.59 1.16
CA VAL A 391 4.08 -2.85 0.44
C VAL A 391 5.39 -3.61 0.32
N PHE A 392 5.37 -4.90 0.60
CA PHE A 392 6.40 -5.84 0.18
C PHE A 392 5.99 -6.53 -1.11
N VAL A 393 6.91 -6.63 -2.06
CA VAL A 393 6.71 -7.26 -3.37
C VAL A 393 7.58 -8.52 -3.44
N PRO A 394 7.04 -9.72 -3.14
CA PRO A 394 7.80 -10.97 -3.09
C PRO A 394 8.56 -11.29 -4.38
N ALA A 395 7.92 -11.01 -5.53
CA ALA A 395 8.49 -11.21 -6.87
C ALA A 395 9.88 -10.57 -7.03
N PHE A 396 10.17 -9.48 -6.33
CA PHE A 396 11.46 -8.80 -6.38
C PHE A 396 12.18 -8.78 -5.03
N GLY A 397 11.57 -9.26 -3.94
CA GLY A 397 12.04 -9.05 -2.57
C GLY A 397 12.39 -7.58 -2.29
N ILE A 398 11.52 -6.67 -2.72
CA ILE A 398 11.60 -5.23 -2.46
C ILE A 398 10.45 -4.86 -1.55
N PHE A 399 10.68 -4.06 -0.51
CA PHE A 399 9.58 -3.37 0.17
C PHE A 399 9.72 -1.85 0.13
N PHE A 400 8.55 -1.22 0.25
CA PHE A 400 8.35 0.22 0.31
C PHE A 400 7.63 0.55 1.61
N SER A 401 7.93 1.69 2.18
CA SER A 401 7.28 2.17 3.40
C SER A 401 7.14 3.68 3.39
N ASP A 402 6.07 4.19 3.98
CA ASP A 402 5.85 5.61 4.23
C ASP A 402 6.55 6.05 5.53
N THR A 403 7.19 7.22 5.52
CA THR A 403 7.81 7.80 6.72
C THR A 403 6.78 8.38 7.68
N TYR A 404 5.55 8.63 7.22
CA TYR A 404 4.52 9.33 8.00
C TYR A 404 3.72 8.44 8.94
N THR A 405 3.67 7.14 8.66
CA THR A 405 2.81 6.18 9.37
C THR A 405 3.48 5.63 10.63
N GLY A 406 4.65 6.20 10.93
CA GLY A 406 5.46 5.87 12.09
C GLY A 406 6.28 4.60 11.87
N TYR A 407 6.97 4.19 12.93
CA TYR A 407 7.89 3.07 12.88
C TYR A 407 7.18 1.71 12.69
N GLY A 408 5.86 1.63 12.90
CA GLY A 408 5.12 0.37 12.78
C GLY A 408 5.10 -0.17 11.35
N THR A 409 4.77 0.67 10.37
CA THR A 409 4.54 0.21 8.99
C THR A 409 5.79 -0.38 8.35
N PHE A 410 6.98 0.20 8.54
CA PHE A 410 8.17 -0.42 7.93
C PHE A 410 8.55 -1.74 8.61
N VAL A 411 8.35 -1.90 9.93
CA VAL A 411 8.54 -3.19 10.61
C VAL A 411 7.56 -4.22 10.05
N HIS A 412 6.32 -3.81 9.83
CA HIS A 412 5.30 -4.64 9.20
C HIS A 412 5.75 -5.16 7.82
N GLU A 413 6.15 -4.27 6.91
CA GLU A 413 6.61 -4.68 5.57
C GLU A 413 7.94 -5.45 5.59
N TYR A 414 8.82 -5.11 6.53
CA TYR A 414 10.06 -5.86 6.71
C TYR A 414 9.80 -7.29 7.21
N MET A 415 8.79 -7.49 8.06
CA MET A 415 8.37 -8.81 8.49
C MET A 415 7.78 -9.64 7.34
N HIS A 416 7.04 -9.02 6.41
CA HIS A 416 6.66 -9.67 5.15
C HIS A 416 7.90 -10.15 4.38
N ALA A 417 8.95 -9.31 4.30
CA ALA A 417 10.18 -9.67 3.61
C ALA A 417 10.94 -10.84 4.29
N LEU A 418 11.05 -10.81 5.63
CA LEU A 418 11.65 -11.89 6.41
C LEU A 418 10.88 -13.20 6.26
N HIS A 419 9.55 -13.13 6.37
CA HIS A 419 8.69 -14.29 6.27
C HIS A 419 8.72 -14.90 4.86
N SER A 420 8.70 -14.07 3.81
CA SER A 420 8.86 -14.52 2.42
C SER A 420 10.19 -15.24 2.18
N GLY A 421 11.27 -14.79 2.83
CA GLY A 421 12.54 -15.51 2.81
C GLY A 421 12.44 -16.92 3.43
N ASP A 422 11.76 -17.06 4.56
CA ASP A 422 11.53 -18.37 5.19
C ASP A 422 10.64 -19.27 4.32
N GLN A 423 9.56 -18.71 3.75
CA GLN A 423 8.67 -19.39 2.79
C GLN A 423 9.45 -19.98 1.60
N ALA A 424 10.34 -19.18 1.00
CA ALA A 424 11.19 -19.63 -0.10
C ALA A 424 12.16 -20.75 0.31
N MET A 425 12.64 -20.75 1.55
CA MET A 425 13.53 -21.81 2.07
C MET A 425 12.81 -23.14 2.26
N VAL A 426 11.55 -23.12 2.72
CA VAL A 426 10.75 -24.33 2.93
C VAL A 426 9.84 -24.68 1.75
N LEU A 427 9.82 -23.84 0.71
CA LEU A 427 8.97 -23.96 -0.48
C LEU A 427 7.48 -24.05 -0.12
N GLN A 428 6.99 -23.08 0.66
CA GLN A 428 5.60 -23.03 1.12
C GLN A 428 5.04 -21.64 0.83
N ASP A 429 3.84 -21.57 0.24
CA ASP A 429 3.05 -20.35 0.09
C ASP A 429 2.06 -20.24 1.26
N HIS A 430 2.36 -19.37 2.22
CA HIS A 430 1.59 -19.29 3.46
C HIS A 430 0.32 -18.43 3.26
N PRO A 431 -0.81 -18.77 3.89
CA PRO A 431 -2.05 -18.02 3.73
C PRO A 431 -1.88 -16.61 4.30
N ARG A 432 -2.57 -15.65 3.69
CA ARG A 432 -2.42 -14.24 4.01
C ARG A 432 -2.70 -13.93 5.49
N TRP A 433 -3.68 -14.57 6.14
CA TRP A 433 -3.94 -14.37 7.57
C TRP A 433 -2.71 -14.64 8.42
N LEU A 434 -1.91 -15.66 8.07
CA LEU A 434 -0.70 -16.01 8.79
C LEU A 434 0.38 -14.96 8.54
N THR A 435 0.61 -14.60 7.28
CA THR A 435 1.58 -13.59 6.88
C THR A 435 1.28 -12.25 7.57
N GLU A 436 0.02 -11.82 7.57
CA GLU A 436 -0.43 -10.57 8.17
C GLU A 436 -0.47 -10.63 9.70
N MET A 437 -0.85 -11.78 10.28
CA MET A 437 -0.75 -12.03 11.73
C MET A 437 0.69 -11.86 12.21
N LEU A 438 1.67 -12.43 11.50
CA LEU A 438 3.08 -12.27 11.85
C LEU A 438 3.49 -10.80 11.75
N SER A 439 3.31 -10.16 10.58
CA SER A 439 3.75 -8.78 10.36
C SER A 439 3.16 -7.79 11.37
N THR A 440 1.87 -7.91 11.65
CA THR A 440 1.17 -7.02 12.57
C THR A 440 1.47 -7.31 14.06
N THR A 441 1.90 -8.54 14.40
CA THR A 441 2.30 -8.90 15.77
C THR A 441 3.65 -8.27 16.09
N TYR A 442 4.63 -8.43 15.20
CA TYR A 442 5.97 -7.88 15.36
C TYR A 442 6.00 -6.35 15.25
N GLU A 443 5.09 -5.75 14.47
CA GLU A 443 4.80 -4.32 14.50
C GLU A 443 4.46 -3.80 15.92
N SER A 444 3.80 -4.64 16.73
CA SER A 444 3.42 -4.33 18.11
C SER A 444 4.53 -4.60 19.13
N LEU A 445 5.66 -5.22 18.75
CA LEU A 445 6.74 -5.52 19.69
C LEU A 445 7.77 -4.39 19.72
N ARG A 446 8.32 -4.13 20.91
CA ARG A 446 9.39 -3.15 21.12
C ARG A 446 10.34 -3.63 22.21
N TRP A 447 11.61 -3.27 22.08
CA TRP A 447 12.57 -3.47 23.17
C TRP A 447 12.44 -2.34 24.18
N ASN A 448 12.17 -2.66 25.45
CA ASN A 448 12.26 -1.68 26.54
C ASN A 448 13.68 -1.73 27.13
N TYR A 449 14.43 -0.64 26.91
CA TYR A 449 15.80 -0.49 27.40
C TYR A 449 15.92 -0.30 28.92
N VAL A 450 14.84 0.09 29.60
CA VAL A 450 14.79 0.26 31.06
C VAL A 450 14.56 -1.08 31.76
N SER A 451 13.60 -1.88 31.25
CA SER A 451 13.28 -3.19 31.83
C SER A 451 14.10 -4.34 31.24
N GLU A 452 14.87 -4.06 30.17
CA GLU A 452 15.65 -5.03 29.38
C GLU A 452 14.80 -6.23 28.91
N LYS A 453 13.55 -5.94 28.54
CA LYS A 453 12.56 -6.94 28.12
C LYS A 453 11.80 -6.47 26.89
N ILE A 454 11.22 -7.44 26.18
CA ILE A 454 10.29 -7.17 25.10
C ILE A 454 8.97 -6.70 25.70
N GLU A 455 8.45 -5.59 25.18
CA GLU A 455 7.12 -5.10 25.48
C GLU A 455 6.19 -5.24 24.27
N VAL A 456 4.93 -5.53 24.57
CA VAL A 456 3.87 -5.65 23.57
C VAL A 456 3.02 -4.40 23.62
N LYS A 457 2.70 -3.83 22.45
CA LYS A 457 1.84 -2.64 22.33
C LYS A 457 0.42 -3.12 22.14
N TYR A 458 -0.31 -3.21 23.24
CA TYR A 458 -1.70 -3.67 23.21
C TYR A 458 -2.63 -2.59 22.68
N LYS A 459 -2.44 -1.32 23.08
CA LYS A 459 -3.34 -0.24 22.68
C LYS A 459 -3.12 0.21 21.24
N SER A 460 -4.15 0.10 20.42
CA SER A 460 -4.21 0.68 19.08
C SER A 460 -5.66 0.93 18.66
N SER A 461 -5.87 1.78 17.64
CA SER A 461 -7.20 2.00 17.03
C SER A 461 -7.84 0.68 16.59
N ARG A 462 -7.04 -0.27 16.11
CA ARG A 462 -7.49 -1.63 15.74
C ARG A 462 -8.14 -2.39 16.90
N LEU A 463 -7.72 -2.19 18.16
CA LEU A 463 -8.40 -2.84 19.30
C LEU A 463 -9.83 -2.30 19.45
N GLU A 464 -9.97 -0.99 19.35
CA GLU A 464 -11.26 -0.33 19.51
C GLU A 464 -12.20 -0.70 18.37
N SER A 465 -11.73 -0.71 17.12
CA SER A 465 -12.50 -1.21 15.98
C SER A 465 -12.92 -2.67 16.18
N LEU A 466 -12.03 -3.55 16.65
CA LEU A 466 -12.38 -4.94 16.89
C LEU A 466 -13.46 -5.09 17.96
N LYS A 467 -13.36 -4.35 19.07
CA LYS A 467 -14.35 -4.34 20.16
C LYS A 467 -15.72 -3.84 19.70
N GLU A 468 -15.73 -2.76 18.93
CA GLU A 468 -16.96 -2.21 18.34
C GLU A 468 -17.65 -3.28 17.48
N MET A 469 -16.89 -3.97 16.63
CA MET A 469 -17.44 -5.00 15.75
C MET A 469 -17.98 -6.22 16.50
N PHE A 470 -17.35 -6.61 17.62
CA PHE A 470 -17.92 -7.62 18.52
C PHE A 470 -19.23 -7.15 19.15
N THR A 471 -19.28 -5.90 19.62
CA THR A 471 -20.47 -5.30 20.23
C THR A 471 -21.63 -5.23 19.25
N GLU A 472 -21.34 -4.97 17.98
CA GLU A 472 -22.32 -4.89 16.89
C GLU A 472 -22.68 -6.25 16.28
N GLY A 473 -22.05 -7.35 16.69
CA GLY A 473 -22.26 -8.68 16.12
C GLY A 473 -21.77 -8.81 14.66
N LYS A 474 -20.80 -7.98 14.26
CA LYS A 474 -20.23 -7.95 12.90
C LYS A 474 -18.96 -8.79 12.74
N HIS A 475 -18.43 -9.37 13.83
CA HIS A 475 -17.26 -10.25 13.76
C HIS A 475 -17.59 -11.52 12.96
N VAL A 476 -16.74 -11.85 11.98
CA VAL A 476 -17.00 -12.92 11.00
C VAL A 476 -16.60 -14.32 11.47
N GLY A 477 -15.95 -14.44 12.63
CA GLY A 477 -15.47 -15.71 13.19
C GLY A 477 -14.00 -16.00 12.85
N LEU A 478 -13.22 -16.48 13.82
CA LEU A 478 -11.82 -16.88 13.60
C LEU A 478 -11.69 -18.02 12.58
N GLU A 479 -12.59 -19.00 12.63
CA GLU A 479 -12.60 -20.11 11.68
C GLU A 479 -12.72 -19.61 10.23
N LYS A 480 -13.59 -18.63 9.98
CA LYS A 480 -13.77 -18.05 8.64
C LYS A 480 -12.52 -17.31 8.18
N ILE A 481 -11.87 -16.55 9.06
CA ILE A 481 -10.62 -15.84 8.77
C ILE A 481 -9.51 -16.82 8.39
N ILE A 482 -9.36 -17.92 9.14
CA ILE A 482 -8.30 -18.91 8.92
C ILE A 482 -8.56 -19.78 7.68
N THR A 483 -9.81 -20.16 7.42
CA THR A 483 -10.11 -21.21 6.41
C THR A 483 -10.65 -20.71 5.07
N LYS A 484 -11.31 -19.55 5.01
CA LYS A 484 -12.02 -19.07 3.81
C LYS A 484 -11.31 -17.95 3.07
N GLU A 485 -10.03 -17.75 3.33
CA GLU A 485 -9.26 -16.71 2.67
C GLU A 485 -8.77 -17.18 1.29
N LYS A 486 -9.50 -16.83 0.24
CA LYS A 486 -8.97 -16.77 -1.13
C LYS A 486 -9.15 -15.35 -1.65
N GLY A 487 -8.04 -14.66 -1.91
CA GLY A 487 -8.01 -13.30 -2.46
C GLY A 487 -8.44 -12.19 -1.47
N TRP A 488 -8.69 -11.00 -1.99
CA TRP A 488 -9.35 -9.91 -1.26
C TRP A 488 -10.78 -10.34 -0.94
N ASN A 489 -10.96 -10.99 0.21
CA ASN A 489 -12.24 -11.57 0.59
C ASN A 489 -13.26 -10.44 0.76
N LYS A 490 -14.14 -10.25 -0.23
CA LYS A 490 -15.19 -9.22 -0.20
C LYS A 490 -16.13 -9.38 1.00
N ASP A 491 -16.13 -10.56 1.63
CA ASP A 491 -16.98 -10.92 2.75
C ASP A 491 -16.39 -10.60 4.13
N VAL A 492 -15.17 -10.06 4.19
CA VAL A 492 -14.51 -9.64 5.44
C VAL A 492 -14.00 -8.23 5.26
N ASP A 493 -14.45 -7.32 6.11
CA ASP A 493 -13.93 -5.96 6.15
C ASP A 493 -12.42 -5.99 6.46
N ILE A 494 -11.64 -5.25 5.69
CA ILE A 494 -10.18 -5.31 5.76
C ILE A 494 -9.63 -4.80 7.10
N GLU A 495 -10.28 -3.80 7.71
CA GLU A 495 -9.87 -3.29 9.02
C GLU A 495 -10.13 -4.34 10.10
N ILE A 496 -11.26 -5.05 10.01
CA ILE A 496 -11.58 -6.18 10.90
C ILE A 496 -10.55 -7.28 10.74
N PHE A 497 -10.23 -7.66 9.51
CA PHE A 497 -9.23 -8.69 9.24
C PHE A 497 -7.89 -8.36 9.91
N TYR A 498 -7.33 -7.17 9.66
CA TYR A 498 -6.07 -6.74 10.26
C TYR A 498 -6.12 -6.67 11.79
N ALA A 499 -7.24 -6.21 12.35
CA ALA A 499 -7.40 -6.16 13.79
C ALA A 499 -7.47 -7.57 14.40
N THR A 500 -8.27 -8.46 13.82
CA THR A 500 -8.42 -9.84 14.31
C THR A 500 -7.10 -10.60 14.26
N VAL A 501 -6.40 -10.61 13.11
CA VAL A 501 -5.13 -11.34 13.01
C VAL A 501 -4.05 -10.76 13.93
N ARG A 502 -4.09 -9.44 14.19
CA ARG A 502 -3.21 -8.83 15.19
C ARG A 502 -3.42 -9.37 16.58
N TYR A 503 -4.65 -9.30 17.08
CA TYR A 503 -4.89 -9.73 18.46
C TYR A 503 -4.88 -11.25 18.61
N LEU A 504 -5.04 -12.00 17.53
CA LEU A 504 -4.74 -13.44 17.51
C LEU A 504 -3.24 -13.70 17.71
N GLY A 505 -2.39 -13.03 16.94
CA GLY A 505 -0.94 -13.19 17.05
C GLY A 505 -0.36 -12.65 18.37
N ILE A 506 -0.88 -11.53 18.87
CA ILE A 506 -0.52 -11.01 20.19
C ILE A 506 -0.91 -12.00 21.30
N TYR A 507 -2.09 -12.63 21.23
CA TYR A 507 -2.48 -13.65 22.20
C TYR A 507 -1.49 -14.83 22.16
N LEU A 508 -1.20 -15.37 20.96
CA LEU A 508 -0.26 -16.48 20.82
C LEU A 508 1.14 -16.10 21.34
N TYR A 509 1.57 -14.86 21.11
CA TYR A 509 2.83 -14.36 21.62
C TYR A 509 2.81 -14.26 23.15
N SER A 510 1.77 -13.67 23.75
CA SER A 510 1.68 -13.49 25.21
C SER A 510 1.59 -14.81 25.98
N GLU A 511 1.02 -15.84 25.37
CA GLU A 511 0.92 -17.20 25.93
C GLU A 511 2.14 -18.08 25.59
N ASN A 512 3.18 -17.53 24.94
CA ASN A 512 4.37 -18.27 24.46
C ASN A 512 4.03 -19.42 23.48
N LEU A 513 2.93 -19.33 22.75
CA LEU A 513 2.46 -20.32 21.79
C LEU A 513 2.87 -20.02 20.34
N LEU A 514 3.26 -18.78 20.03
CA LEU A 514 3.50 -18.33 18.65
C LEU A 514 4.57 -19.16 17.92
N GLY A 515 5.72 -19.40 18.57
CA GLY A 515 6.81 -20.19 17.99
C GLY A 515 6.44 -21.64 17.74
N ASP A 516 5.76 -22.27 18.70
CA ASP A 516 5.27 -23.65 18.58
C ASP A 516 4.22 -23.78 17.48
N PHE A 517 3.30 -22.81 17.40
CA PHE A 517 2.32 -22.73 16.32
C PHE A 517 2.99 -22.63 14.96
N TYR A 518 3.94 -21.70 14.78
CA TYR A 518 4.60 -21.53 13.48
C TYR A 518 5.41 -22.76 13.06
N LYS A 519 6.08 -23.40 14.02
CA LYS A 519 6.82 -24.65 13.79
C LYS A 519 5.89 -25.80 13.40
N GLU A 520 4.78 -25.97 14.10
CA GLU A 520 3.80 -27.00 13.77
C GLU A 520 3.14 -26.73 12.42
N TYR A 521 2.79 -25.47 12.13
CA TYR A 521 2.25 -25.05 10.84
C TYR A 521 3.17 -25.47 9.68
N LYS A 522 4.45 -25.10 9.73
CA LYS A 522 5.41 -25.46 8.68
C LYS A 522 5.55 -26.97 8.49
N LYS A 523 5.44 -27.72 9.59
CA LYS A 523 5.49 -29.19 9.58
C LYS A 523 4.23 -29.81 8.96
N SER A 524 3.05 -29.26 9.23
CA SER A 524 1.76 -29.79 8.77
C SER A 524 1.27 -29.21 7.44
N TYR A 525 1.93 -28.17 6.91
CA TYR A 525 1.54 -27.37 5.74
C TYR A 525 0.88 -28.18 4.61
N LYS A 526 1.50 -29.28 4.16
CA LYS A 526 0.98 -30.11 3.06
C LYS A 526 -0.43 -30.65 3.29
N ASN A 527 -0.81 -30.90 4.55
CA ASN A 527 -2.09 -31.48 4.95
C ASN A 527 -3.05 -30.45 5.58
N ASP A 528 -2.57 -29.23 5.78
CA ASP A 528 -3.24 -28.14 6.51
C ASP A 528 -2.71 -26.78 6.04
N LYS A 529 -2.95 -26.44 4.77
CA LYS A 529 -2.48 -25.17 4.19
C LYS A 529 -3.01 -23.94 4.93
N SER A 530 -4.23 -24.02 5.49
CA SER A 530 -4.83 -22.94 6.27
C SER A 530 -4.17 -22.77 7.64
N GLY A 531 -3.57 -23.82 8.20
CA GLY A 531 -3.00 -23.81 9.55
C GLY A 531 -4.00 -24.01 10.68
N LEU A 532 -5.26 -24.32 10.37
CA LEU A 532 -6.29 -24.52 11.39
C LEU A 532 -5.95 -25.70 12.31
N LYS A 533 -5.51 -26.83 11.77
CA LYS A 533 -5.18 -28.01 12.58
C LYS A 533 -3.92 -27.78 13.40
N ALA A 534 -2.93 -27.07 12.85
CA ALA A 534 -1.75 -26.64 13.59
C ALA A 534 -2.14 -25.75 14.78
N PHE A 535 -3.05 -24.81 14.55
CA PHE A 535 -3.58 -23.92 15.58
C PHE A 535 -4.30 -24.69 16.70
N GLU A 536 -5.26 -25.55 16.35
CA GLU A 536 -6.01 -26.35 17.34
C GLU A 536 -5.08 -27.28 18.14
N LYS A 537 -4.07 -27.84 17.47
CA LYS A 537 -3.09 -28.72 18.11
C LYS A 537 -2.25 -27.99 19.15
N VAL A 538 -1.76 -26.79 18.84
CA VAL A 538 -0.89 -26.01 19.74
C VAL A 538 -1.67 -25.37 20.88
N THR A 539 -2.86 -24.85 20.59
CA THR A 539 -3.73 -24.28 21.63
C THR A 539 -4.43 -25.35 22.48
N GLY A 540 -4.49 -26.59 22.01
CA GLY A 540 -5.20 -27.69 22.67
C GLY A 540 -6.72 -27.55 22.66
N LYS A 541 -7.26 -26.64 21.84
CA LYS A 541 -8.69 -26.26 21.81
C LYS A 541 -9.21 -26.29 20.39
N LYS A 542 -10.51 -26.56 20.24
CA LYS A 542 -11.18 -26.30 18.95
C LYS A 542 -11.24 -24.81 18.69
N ILE A 543 -11.18 -24.38 17.43
CA ILE A 543 -11.15 -22.95 17.09
C ILE A 543 -12.36 -22.19 17.67
N SER A 544 -13.53 -22.82 17.71
CA SER A 544 -14.76 -22.26 18.27
C SER A 544 -14.76 -22.16 19.79
N GLU A 545 -13.98 -22.99 20.48
CA GLU A 545 -13.77 -22.91 21.94
C GLU A 545 -12.74 -21.84 22.26
N PHE A 546 -11.65 -21.81 21.48
CA PHE A 546 -10.61 -20.79 21.57
C PHE A 546 -11.20 -19.39 21.35
N GLU A 547 -12.02 -19.19 20.32
CA GLU A 547 -12.60 -17.89 20.00
C GLU A 547 -13.38 -17.30 21.18
N LYS A 548 -14.17 -18.09 21.90
CA LYS A 548 -14.90 -17.64 23.10
C LYS A 548 -13.99 -17.19 24.24
N GLU A 549 -12.81 -17.79 24.36
CA GLU A 549 -11.82 -17.38 25.35
C GLU A 549 -11.09 -16.12 24.92
N TRP A 550 -10.69 -16.07 23.65
CA TRP A 550 -10.04 -14.93 23.05
C TRP A 550 -10.92 -13.67 23.12
N GLU A 551 -12.22 -13.79 22.83
CA GLU A 551 -13.21 -12.73 23.00
C GLU A 551 -13.27 -12.20 24.44
N LYS A 552 -13.18 -13.07 25.44
CA LYS A 552 -13.15 -12.67 26.87
C LYS A 552 -11.82 -12.03 27.26
N TRP A 553 -10.73 -12.39 26.59
CA TRP A 553 -9.41 -11.83 26.83
C TRP A 553 -9.27 -10.40 26.28
N LEU A 554 -9.89 -10.08 25.13
CA LEU A 554 -9.78 -8.76 24.48
C LEU A 554 -10.08 -7.56 25.41
N PRO A 555 -11.17 -7.53 26.20
CA PRO A 555 -11.44 -6.42 27.13
C PRO A 555 -10.37 -6.24 28.22
N THR A 556 -9.62 -7.29 28.57
CA THR A 556 -8.58 -7.22 29.61
C THR A 556 -7.36 -6.40 29.17
N LEU A 557 -7.25 -6.11 27.88
CA LEU A 557 -6.16 -5.32 27.30
C LEU A 557 -6.32 -3.81 27.50
N VAL A 558 -7.52 -3.33 27.83
CA VAL A 558 -7.84 -1.88 27.90
C VAL A 558 -7.05 -1.16 29.01
N GLY A 559 -6.58 -1.88 30.03
CA GLY A 559 -5.74 -1.34 31.11
C GLY A 559 -4.25 -1.65 30.99
N LYS A 560 -3.81 -2.33 29.91
CA LYS A 560 -2.40 -2.65 29.68
C LYS A 560 -1.83 -1.63 28.68
N GLU A 561 -0.94 -0.75 29.14
CA GLU A 561 -0.27 0.25 28.28
C GLU A 561 0.71 -0.37 27.27
#